data_AF-A0A1W9MD42-F1
#
_entry.id   AF-A0A1W9MD42-F1
#
_cell.length_a   1.000
_cell.length_b   1.000
_cell.length_c   1.000
_cell.angle_alpha   90.00
_cell.angle_beta   90.00
_cell.angle_gamma   90.00
#
_symmetry.space_group_name_H-M   'P 1'
#
loop_
_entity.id
_entity.type
_entity.pdbx_description
1 polymer ?
#
loop_
_entity_poly.entity_id
_entity_poly.type
_entity_poly.pdbx_seq_one_letter_code
_entity_poly.pdbx_strand_id
1 'polypeptide(L)'
;MNIYRKPTIRLHLWLETDEGLFFGYGRAHLLEKIEEYGSLKKAAESMGMSYRAAWGKIKASEAVLGEQLIVQTGSKKEGCSLTPYGKALKDQFMRWFEEVEKTALQKAAEIFTLPVKRYDEQNK
;
A
#
# COMPACT_ATOMS: atom_id res chain seq x y z
N MET A 1 -20.94 -4.14 33.18
CA MET A 1 -21.41 -3.81 31.82
C MET A 1 -20.29 -4.14 30.85
N ASN A 2 -20.40 -5.21 30.07
CA ASN A 2 -19.30 -5.74 29.28
C ASN A 2 -19.13 -4.90 27.99
N ILE A 3 -18.20 -3.94 28.02
CA ILE A 3 -17.81 -3.09 26.90
C ILE A 3 -16.93 -3.89 25.93
N TYR A 4 -17.49 -4.92 25.29
CA TYR A 4 -16.81 -5.54 24.15
C TYR A 4 -16.85 -4.58 22.97
N ARG A 5 -15.74 -3.86 22.75
CA ARG A 5 -15.54 -3.13 21.50
C ARG A 5 -15.49 -4.15 20.36
N LYS A 6 -16.31 -3.96 19.32
CA LYS A 6 -16.29 -4.77 18.09
C LYS A 6 -14.84 -4.85 17.56
N PRO A 7 -14.24 -6.04 17.43
CA PRO A 7 -12.88 -6.14 16.95
C PRO A 7 -12.78 -5.68 15.49
N THR A 8 -11.63 -5.11 15.19
CA THR A 8 -11.30 -4.60 13.87
C THR A 8 -10.51 -5.65 13.09
N ILE A 9 -10.99 -6.01 11.90
CA ILE A 9 -10.22 -6.86 10.99
C ILE A 9 -9.11 -6.02 10.36
N ARG A 10 -7.88 -6.54 10.40
CA ARG A 10 -6.71 -5.95 9.76
C ARG A 10 -6.06 -7.01 8.88
N LEU A 11 -5.74 -6.63 7.65
CA LEU A 11 -5.10 -7.50 6.68
C LEU A 11 -3.73 -6.94 6.30
N HIS A 12 -2.73 -7.82 6.25
CA HIS A 12 -1.44 -7.53 5.65
C HIS A 12 -1.30 -8.47 4.46
N LEU A 13 -1.40 -7.91 3.26
CA LEU A 13 -1.22 -8.64 2.01
C LEU A 13 0.07 -8.16 1.35
N TRP A 14 0.86 -9.11 0.86
CA TRP A 14 2.08 -8.87 0.11
C TRP A 14 2.30 -9.94 -0.94
N LEU A 15 3.16 -9.60 -1.91
CA LEU A 15 3.66 -10.44 -2.98
C LEU A 15 5.16 -10.58 -2.80
N GLU A 16 5.63 -11.82 -2.84
CA GLU A 16 7.03 -12.19 -2.71
C GLU A 16 7.42 -13.25 -3.75
N THR A 17 8.71 -13.33 -4.01
CA THR A 17 9.36 -14.43 -4.72
C THR A 17 10.42 -15.04 -3.81
N ASP A 18 11.17 -16.03 -4.28
CA ASP A 18 12.34 -16.56 -3.57
C ASP A 18 13.42 -15.48 -3.33
N GLU A 19 13.37 -14.36 -4.06
CA GLU A 19 14.24 -13.19 -3.88
C GLU A 19 13.72 -12.21 -2.82
N GLY A 20 12.50 -12.43 -2.32
CA GLY A 20 11.88 -11.70 -1.21
C GLY A 20 10.63 -10.89 -1.58
N LEU A 21 10.16 -10.10 -0.62
CA LEU A 21 8.95 -9.28 -0.74
C LEU A 21 9.17 -8.09 -1.66
N PHE A 22 8.46 -8.08 -2.79
CA PHE A 22 8.56 -7.01 -3.79
C PHE A 22 7.36 -6.09 -3.81
N PHE A 23 6.16 -6.52 -3.40
CA PHE A 23 4.98 -5.65 -3.41
C PHE A 23 4.01 -5.93 -2.27
N GLY A 24 3.21 -4.95 -1.88
CA GLY A 24 2.28 -5.07 -0.74
C GLY A 24 1.59 -3.74 -0.46
N TYR A 25 0.66 -3.72 0.50
CA TYR A 25 -0.17 -2.53 0.77
C TYR A 25 0.66 -1.26 1.01
N GLY A 26 1.73 -1.35 1.81
CA GLY A 26 2.60 -0.20 2.07
C GLY A 26 3.35 0.31 0.83
N ARG A 27 3.59 -0.52 -0.19
CA ARG A 27 4.22 -0.11 -1.46
C ARG A 27 3.18 0.48 -2.41
N ALA A 28 2.00 -0.12 -2.49
CA ALA A 28 0.88 0.44 -3.25
C ALA A 28 0.50 1.84 -2.71
N HIS A 29 0.38 1.99 -1.39
CA HIS A 29 0.06 3.28 -0.77
C HIS A 29 1.18 4.32 -0.99
N LEU A 30 2.45 3.90 -0.99
CA LEU A 30 3.55 4.80 -1.34
C LEU A 30 3.43 5.31 -2.79
N LEU A 31 3.10 4.44 -3.75
CA LEU A 31 2.88 4.85 -5.14
C LEU A 31 1.66 5.76 -5.27
N GLU A 32 0.58 5.48 -4.55
CA GLU A 32 -0.61 6.35 -4.49
C GLU A 32 -0.26 7.76 -3.99
N LYS A 33 0.52 7.87 -2.90
CA LYS A 33 0.97 9.17 -2.38
C LYS A 33 1.94 9.89 -3.31
N ILE A 34 2.75 9.17 -4.09
CA ILE A 34 3.58 9.78 -5.13
C ILE A 34 2.71 10.37 -6.23
N GLU A 35 1.67 9.65 -6.66
CA GLU A 35 0.71 10.15 -7.65
C GLU A 35 -0.06 11.38 -7.14
N GLU A 36 -0.46 11.39 -5.85
CA GLU A 36 -1.14 12.51 -5.21
C GLU A 36 -0.25 13.77 -5.10
N TYR A 37 0.99 13.60 -4.64
CA TYR A 37 1.87 14.74 -4.33
C TYR A 37 2.83 15.14 -5.45
N GLY A 38 2.99 14.30 -6.48
CA GLY A 38 4.01 14.47 -7.51
C GLY A 38 5.45 14.45 -6.97
N SER A 39 5.66 13.87 -5.78
CA SER A 39 6.95 13.90 -5.09
C SER A 39 7.12 12.72 -4.13
N LEU A 40 8.20 11.95 -4.30
CA LEU A 40 8.56 10.88 -3.39
C LEU A 40 8.91 11.38 -1.99
N LYS A 41 9.46 12.61 -1.88
CA LYS A 41 9.77 13.21 -0.58
C LYS A 41 8.49 13.47 0.23
N LYS A 42 7.52 14.16 -0.38
CA LYS A 42 6.22 14.44 0.27
C LYS A 42 5.45 13.16 0.58
N ALA A 43 5.49 12.18 -0.32
CA ALA A 43 4.90 10.86 -0.08
C ALA A 43 5.52 10.17 1.14
N ALA A 44 6.86 10.14 1.23
CA ALA A 44 7.57 9.57 2.37
C ALA A 44 7.21 10.28 3.69
N GLU A 45 7.19 11.61 3.69
CA GLU A 45 6.81 12.45 4.84
C GLU A 45 5.38 12.17 5.31
N SER A 46 4.42 12.08 4.37
CA SER A 46 3.01 11.77 4.69
C SER A 46 2.82 10.39 5.34
N MET A 47 3.75 9.47 5.08
CA MET A 47 3.73 8.11 5.61
C MET A 47 4.66 7.96 6.84
N GLY A 48 5.20 9.06 7.37
CA GLY A 48 6.10 9.03 8.53
C GLY A 48 7.41 8.26 8.28
N MET A 49 7.89 8.18 7.04
CA MET A 49 9.13 7.49 6.68
C MET A 49 10.16 8.44 6.09
N SER A 50 11.45 8.10 6.21
CA SER A 50 12.51 8.88 5.57
C SER A 50 12.48 8.71 4.05
N TYR A 51 12.90 9.75 3.32
CA TYR A 51 13.05 9.69 1.86
C TYR A 51 13.91 8.50 1.41
N ARG A 52 15.01 8.21 2.13
CA ARG A 52 15.90 7.07 1.85
C ARG A 52 15.16 5.73 2.00
N ALA A 53 14.30 5.59 3.02
CA ALA A 53 13.51 4.38 3.21
C ALA A 53 12.47 4.20 2.08
N ALA A 54 11.81 5.28 1.67
CA ALA A 54 10.86 5.25 0.56
C ALA A 54 11.55 4.88 -0.76
N TRP A 55 12.69 5.51 -1.07
CA TRP A 55 13.50 5.20 -2.24
C TRP A 55 13.97 3.74 -2.24
N GLY A 56 14.46 3.24 -1.11
CA GLY A 56 14.91 1.85 -0.96
C GLY A 56 13.79 0.83 -1.23
N LYS A 57 12.58 1.10 -0.74
CA LYS A 57 11.40 0.24 -1.00
C LYS A 57 11.07 0.16 -2.49
N ILE A 58 11.07 1.30 -3.19
CA ILE A 58 10.82 1.33 -4.63
C ILE A 58 11.90 0.55 -5.37
N LYS A 59 13.18 0.79 -5.07
CA LYS A 59 14.28 0.08 -5.74
C LYS A 59 14.27 -1.42 -5.48
N ALA A 60 13.89 -1.85 -4.28
CA ALA A 60 13.70 -3.27 -4.00
C ALA A 60 12.55 -3.88 -4.84
N SER A 61 11.44 -3.17 -5.00
CA SER A 61 10.35 -3.62 -5.88
C SER A 61 10.79 -3.70 -7.34
N GLU A 62 11.45 -2.66 -7.85
CA GLU A 62 11.90 -2.57 -9.24
C GLU A 62 12.95 -3.65 -9.58
N ALA A 63 13.81 -4.02 -8.62
CA ALA A 63 14.82 -5.07 -8.81
C ALA A 63 14.19 -6.43 -9.10
N VAL A 64 13.14 -6.80 -8.36
CA VAL A 64 12.43 -8.07 -8.55
C VAL A 64 11.51 -8.01 -9.79
N LEU A 65 10.93 -6.84 -10.08
CA LEU A 65 9.98 -6.67 -11.19
C LEU A 65 10.68 -6.52 -12.56
N GLY A 66 11.94 -6.10 -12.59
CA GLY A 66 12.64 -5.76 -13.83
C GLY A 66 12.09 -4.51 -14.53
N GLU A 67 11.21 -3.75 -13.87
CA GLU A 67 10.48 -2.62 -14.44
C GLU A 67 10.52 -1.41 -13.50
N GLN A 68 10.60 -0.21 -14.06
CA GLN A 68 10.55 1.03 -13.27
C GLN A 68 9.12 1.32 -12.82
N LEU A 69 8.94 1.69 -11.56
CA LEU A 69 7.66 2.08 -10.98
C LEU A 69 7.45 3.60 -11.01
N ILE A 70 8.55 4.35 -10.98
CA ILE A 70 8.53 5.82 -10.98
C ILE A 70 9.56 6.40 -11.94
N VAL A 71 9.28 7.62 -12.41
CA VAL A 71 10.20 8.44 -13.21
C VAL A 71 10.35 9.82 -12.58
N GLN A 72 11.54 10.39 -12.64
CA GLN A 72 11.78 11.77 -12.20
C GLN A 72 11.24 12.74 -13.25
N THR A 73 10.53 13.76 -12.80
CA THR A 73 9.98 14.82 -13.65
C THR A 73 10.65 16.15 -13.35
N GLY A 74 11.31 16.74 -14.35
CA GLY A 74 11.98 18.04 -14.26
C GLY A 74 13.47 18.00 -13.92
N SER A 75 14.08 19.18 -13.81
CA SER A 75 15.53 19.38 -13.58
C SER A 75 15.94 19.35 -12.10
N LYS A 76 14.99 19.34 -11.16
CA LYS A 76 15.23 19.20 -9.72
C LYS A 76 14.70 17.85 -9.24
N LYS A 77 15.43 17.19 -8.33
CA LYS A 77 15.12 15.89 -7.69
C LYS A 77 13.79 15.82 -6.92
N GLU A 78 12.94 16.84 -7.00
CA GLU A 78 11.69 16.94 -6.23
C GLU A 78 10.45 16.44 -6.99
N GLY A 79 10.47 16.47 -8.33
CA GLY A 79 9.38 15.98 -9.17
C GLY A 79 9.50 14.49 -9.45
N CYS A 80 8.43 13.75 -9.18
CA CYS A 80 8.34 12.31 -9.38
C CYS A 80 6.93 11.94 -9.86
N SER A 81 6.84 11.03 -10.83
CA SER A 81 5.56 10.53 -11.35
C SER A 81 5.62 9.02 -11.49
N LEU A 82 4.47 8.35 -11.44
CA LEU A 82 4.40 6.91 -11.72
C LEU A 82 4.67 6.65 -13.20
N THR A 83 5.35 5.55 -13.50
CA THR A 83 5.34 4.99 -14.85
C THR A 83 3.95 4.39 -15.15
N PRO A 84 3.62 4.12 -16.43
CA PRO A 84 2.42 3.36 -16.76
C PRO A 84 2.34 2.01 -16.04
N TYR A 85 3.48 1.31 -15.93
CA TYR A 85 3.58 0.05 -15.20
C TYR A 85 3.34 0.22 -13.69
N GLY A 86 3.97 1.22 -13.07
CA GLY A 86 3.79 1.52 -11.65
C GLY A 86 2.35 1.92 -11.30
N LYS A 87 1.71 2.70 -12.17
CA LYS A 87 0.29 3.05 -12.04
C LYS A 87 -0.60 1.81 -12.12
N ALA A 88 -0.39 0.97 -13.15
CA ALA A 88 -1.17 -0.25 -13.32
C ALA A 88 -1.01 -1.22 -12.15
N LEU A 89 0.22 -1.45 -11.67
CA LEU A 89 0.49 -2.33 -10.54
C LEU A 89 -0.15 -1.82 -9.24
N LYS A 90 -0.06 -0.50 -8.97
CA LYS A 90 -0.76 0.14 -7.85
C LYS A 90 -2.27 -0.09 -7.95
N ASP A 91 -2.89 0.24 -9.08
CA ASP A 91 -4.34 0.12 -9.26
C ASP A 91 -4.83 -1.33 -9.13
N GLN A 92 -4.09 -2.29 -9.71
CA GLN A 92 -4.38 -3.72 -9.60
C GLN A 92 -4.30 -4.21 -8.15
N PHE A 93 -3.25 -3.82 -7.43
CA PHE A 93 -3.09 -4.22 -6.03
C PHE A 93 -4.17 -3.62 -5.14
N MET A 94 -4.50 -2.34 -5.30
CA MET A 94 -5.55 -1.68 -4.49
C MET A 94 -6.91 -2.33 -4.74
N ARG A 95 -7.24 -2.65 -6.00
CA ARG A 95 -8.46 -3.39 -6.34
C ARG A 95 -8.47 -4.78 -5.72
N TRP A 96 -7.37 -5.52 -5.83
CA TRP A 96 -7.27 -6.86 -5.24
C TRP A 96 -7.41 -6.82 -3.72
N PHE A 97 -6.75 -5.87 -3.06
CA PHE A 97 -6.85 -5.69 -1.61
C PHE A 97 -8.29 -5.43 -1.16
N GLU A 98 -9.03 -4.57 -1.87
CA GLU A 98 -10.44 -4.28 -1.57
C GLU A 98 -11.33 -5.52 -1.68
N GLU A 99 -11.15 -6.32 -2.73
CA GLU A 99 -11.92 -7.57 -2.91
C GLU A 99 -11.59 -8.62 -1.84
N VAL A 100 -10.31 -8.75 -1.47
CA VAL A 100 -9.89 -9.65 -0.38
C VAL A 100 -10.46 -9.17 0.96
N GLU A 101 -10.42 -7.87 1.24
CA GLU A 101 -10.96 -7.30 2.47
C GLU A 101 -12.47 -7.49 2.59
N LYS A 102 -13.20 -7.25 1.50
CA LYS A 102 -14.65 -7.51 1.42
C LYS A 102 -14.97 -8.97 1.70
N THR A 103 -14.23 -9.88 1.07
CA THR A 103 -14.41 -11.33 1.27
C THR A 103 -14.09 -11.74 2.71
N ALA A 104 -13.00 -11.21 3.28
CA ALA A 104 -12.61 -11.48 4.67
C ALA A 104 -13.69 -11.01 5.66
N LEU A 105 -14.27 -9.82 5.44
CA LEU A 105 -15.37 -9.30 6.26
C LEU A 105 -16.63 -10.16 6.17
N GLN A 106 -17.00 -10.59 4.97
CA GLN A 106 -18.14 -11.49 4.76
C GLN A 106 -17.93 -12.82 5.49
N LYS A 107 -16.76 -13.45 5.31
CA LYS A 107 -16.44 -14.72 5.98
C LYS A 107 -16.32 -14.59 7.48
N ALA A 108 -15.81 -13.48 7.99
CA ALA A 108 -15.78 -13.24 9.42
C ALA A 108 -17.19 -13.17 10.04
N ALA A 109 -18.19 -12.61 9.33
CA ALA A 109 -19.57 -12.59 9.79
C ALA A 109 -20.23 -13.99 9.80
N GLU A 110 -19.76 -14.91 8.95
CA GLU A 110 -20.22 -16.31 8.91
C GLU A 110 -19.52 -17.17 9.97
N ILE A 111 -18.23 -16.92 10.24
CA ILE A 111 -17.38 -17.78 11.08
C ILE A 111 -17.43 -17.38 12.55
N PHE A 112 -17.41 -16.09 12.84
CA PHE A 112 -17.37 -15.61 14.22
C PHE A 112 -18.76 -15.32 14.77
N THR A 113 -18.99 -15.66 16.04
CA THR A 113 -20.23 -15.32 16.77
C THR A 113 -20.28 -13.86 17.24
N LEU A 114 -19.22 -13.09 16.98
CA LEU A 114 -19.03 -11.72 17.44
C LEU A 114 -19.02 -10.74 16.26
N PRO A 115 -19.62 -9.55 16.41
CA PRO A 115 -19.67 -8.55 15.35
C PRO A 115 -18.28 -7.93 15.12
N VAL A 116 -17.80 -8.01 13.89
CA VAL A 116 -16.51 -7.43 13.45
C VAL A 116 -16.72 -6.14 12.66
N LYS A 117 -15.67 -5.32 12.55
CA LYS A 117 -15.67 -4.12 11.69
C LYS A 117 -14.41 -4.05 10.81
N ARG A 118 -14.53 -3.35 9.68
CA ARG A 118 -13.41 -3.00 8.79
C ARG A 118 -12.40 -2.11 9.51
N TYR A 119 -11.12 -2.24 9.17
CA TYR A 119 -10.13 -1.25 9.55
C TYR A 119 -10.29 0.00 8.68
N ASP A 120 -10.31 1.17 9.32
CA ASP A 120 -10.35 2.45 8.66
C ASP A 120 -9.18 3.29 9.15
N GLU A 121 -8.30 3.68 8.23
CA GLU A 121 -7.11 4.49 8.50
C GLU A 121 -7.46 5.91 8.97
N GLN A 122 -8.68 6.39 8.72
CA GLN A 122 -9.14 7.74 9.11
C GLN A 122 -9.50 7.88 10.60
N ASN A 123 -9.46 6.79 11.38
CA ASN A 123 -9.80 6.78 12.80
C ASN A 123 -8.57 6.88 13.74
N LYS A 124 -7.49 7.53 13.29
CA LYS A 124 -6.31 7.83 14.11
C LYS A 124 -6.25 9.28 14.54
#